data_AF-A0A7R9JZN4-F1
#
_entry.id   AF-A0A7R9JZN4-F1
#
_cell.length_a   1.000
_cell.length_b   1.000
_cell.length_c   1.000
_cell.angle_alpha   90.00
_cell.angle_beta   90.00
_cell.angle_gamma   90.00
#
_symmetry.space_group_name_H-M   'P 1'
#
loop_
_entity.id
_entity.type
_entity.pdbx_description
1 polymer ?
#
loop_
_entity_poly.entity_id
_entity_poly.type
_entity_poly.pdbx_seq_one_letter_code
_entity_poly.pdbx_strand_id
1 'polypeptide(L)'
;MAQPSKYYRTLVCSQAHNHLVADLDTMGFQVAETQSFANEVRTAMDKLKEKDVRIILGNFNESWARRIFCEAHRSGMFGRKYQWLIMGTYTEDWWLQEEGVASCTCLELATALEGCILTDLLPLSTNGEITVSGIVSHSVYYSSV
;
A
#
# COMPACT_ATOMS: atom_id res chain seq x y z
N MET A 1 -5.55 -23.85 -23.81
CA MET A 1 -4.39 -23.01 -23.44
C MET A 1 -4.93 -21.75 -22.77
N ALA A 2 -4.93 -21.71 -21.43
CA ALA A 2 -5.46 -20.62 -20.61
C ALA A 2 -4.33 -20.01 -19.77
N GLN A 3 -4.34 -18.69 -19.59
CA GLN A 3 -3.20 -17.86 -19.21
C GLN A 3 -2.71 -18.00 -17.75
N PRO A 4 -1.39 -17.84 -17.49
CA PRO A 4 -0.79 -17.96 -16.15
C PRO A 4 -0.73 -16.67 -15.30
N SER A 5 -1.14 -15.50 -15.82
CA SER A 5 -0.87 -14.21 -15.15
C SER A 5 -1.63 -13.96 -13.84
N LYS A 6 -2.86 -14.47 -13.70
CA LYS A 6 -3.68 -14.26 -12.50
C LYS A 6 -3.16 -15.01 -11.27
N TYR A 7 -2.66 -16.24 -11.46
CA TYR A 7 -2.21 -17.10 -10.36
C TYR A 7 -0.97 -16.53 -9.66
N TYR A 8 -0.01 -16.02 -10.43
CA TYR A 8 1.21 -15.45 -9.86
C TYR A 8 0.92 -14.22 -8.99
N ARG A 9 -0.04 -13.36 -9.39
CA ARG A 9 -0.39 -12.15 -8.63
C ARG A 9 -1.03 -12.47 -7.28
N THR A 10 -1.89 -13.49 -7.22
CA THR A 10 -2.49 -13.95 -5.95
C THR A 10 -1.45 -14.61 -5.04
N LEU A 11 -0.53 -15.39 -5.61
CA LEU A 11 0.54 -16.08 -4.86
C LEU A 11 1.56 -15.09 -4.26
N VAL A 12 1.91 -14.02 -4.96
CA VAL A 12 2.87 -13.01 -4.45
C VAL A 12 2.29 -12.24 -3.26
N CYS A 13 1.00 -11.88 -3.29
CA CYS A 13 0.34 -11.20 -2.17
C CYS A 13 0.27 -12.10 -0.92
N SER A 14 -0.05 -13.40 -1.08
CA SER A 14 -0.07 -14.34 0.05
C SER A 14 1.33 -14.64 0.58
N GLN A 15 2.34 -14.74 -0.29
CA GLN A 15 3.73 -14.92 0.12
C GLN A 15 4.25 -13.73 0.91
N ALA A 16 4.06 -12.50 0.42
CA ALA A 16 4.47 -11.29 1.13
C ALA A 16 3.80 -11.17 2.50
N HIS A 17 2.50 -11.48 2.58
CA HIS A 17 1.77 -11.52 3.84
C HIS A 17 2.34 -12.58 4.81
N ASN A 18 2.57 -13.81 4.33
CA ASN A 18 3.07 -14.90 5.18
C ASN A 18 4.47 -14.59 5.72
N HIS A 19 5.36 -14.01 4.89
CA HIS A 19 6.68 -13.59 5.34
C HIS A 19 6.60 -12.49 6.40
N LEU A 20 5.77 -11.46 6.17
CA LEU A 20 5.60 -10.37 7.11
C LEU A 20 5.10 -10.86 8.48
N VAL A 21 4.13 -11.78 8.50
CA VAL A 21 3.62 -12.35 9.76
C VAL A 21 4.70 -13.12 10.51
N ALA A 22 5.53 -13.91 9.81
CA ALA A 22 6.63 -14.65 10.42
C ALA A 22 7.73 -13.73 10.98
N ASP A 23 8.06 -12.66 10.26
CA ASP A 23 9.06 -11.68 10.70
C ASP A 23 8.57 -10.91 11.93
N LEU A 24 7.30 -10.50 11.94
CA LEU A 24 6.67 -9.82 13.09
C LEU A 24 6.67 -10.69 14.34
N ASP A 25 6.34 -11.97 14.20
CA ASP A 25 6.35 -12.94 15.30
C ASP A 25 7.78 -13.11 15.87
N THR A 26 8.78 -13.20 14.99
CA THR A 26 10.20 -13.28 15.38
C THR A 26 10.67 -12.03 16.13
N MET A 27 10.11 -10.87 15.83
CA MET A 27 10.39 -9.61 16.50
C MET A 27 9.56 -9.40 17.79
N GLY A 28 8.68 -10.34 18.14
CA GLY A 28 7.83 -10.27 19.33
C GLY A 28 6.57 -9.41 19.16
N PHE A 29 6.17 -9.09 17.93
CA PHE A 29 4.91 -8.41 17.63
C PHE A 29 3.77 -9.43 17.47
N GLN A 30 2.64 -9.17 18.12
CA GLN A 30 1.43 -9.96 17.94
C GLN A 30 0.53 -9.35 16.87
N VAL A 31 0.16 -10.13 15.85
CA VAL A 31 -0.83 -9.72 14.85
C VAL A 31 -2.23 -9.81 15.45
N ALA A 32 -2.90 -8.66 15.58
CA ALA A 32 -4.22 -8.57 16.19
C ALA A 32 -5.33 -9.16 15.31
N GLU A 33 -5.27 -8.91 14.00
CA GLU A 33 -6.27 -9.34 13.04
C GLU A 33 -5.68 -9.37 11.62
N THR A 34 -6.15 -10.29 10.77
CA THR A 34 -5.78 -10.36 9.35
C THR A 34 -7.04 -10.36 8.50
N GLN A 35 -7.13 -9.44 7.53
CA GLN A 35 -8.28 -9.34 6.65
C GLN A 35 -7.87 -9.41 5.18
N SER A 36 -8.66 -10.12 4.38
CA SER A 36 -8.55 -10.15 2.93
C SER A 36 -9.73 -9.39 2.32
N PHE A 37 -9.42 -8.42 1.45
CA PHE A 37 -10.41 -7.54 0.82
C PHE A 37 -10.97 -8.08 -0.50
N ALA A 38 -10.86 -9.39 -0.74
CA ALA A 38 -11.09 -10.00 -2.06
C ALA A 38 -12.46 -9.69 -2.68
N ASN A 39 -13.52 -9.57 -1.89
CA ASN A 39 -14.89 -9.32 -2.38
C ASN A 39 -15.63 -8.18 -1.67
N GLU A 40 -15.46 -8.00 -0.35
CA GLU A 40 -16.18 -6.98 0.43
C GLU A 40 -15.23 -6.18 1.32
N VAL A 41 -15.06 -4.91 1.00
CA VAL A 41 -14.19 -4.02 1.77
C VAL A 41 -14.80 -3.66 3.12
N ARG A 42 -16.10 -3.38 3.14
CA ARG A 42 -16.82 -2.93 4.33
C ARG A 42 -16.75 -3.92 5.48
N THR A 43 -17.08 -5.18 5.22
CA THR A 43 -17.05 -6.25 6.22
C THR A 43 -15.66 -6.41 6.86
N ALA A 44 -14.60 -6.24 6.07
CA ALA A 44 -13.23 -6.27 6.58
C ALA A 44 -12.91 -5.03 7.44
N MET A 45 -13.36 -3.84 7.04
CA MET A 45 -13.18 -2.59 7.80
C MET A 45 -13.91 -2.64 9.15
N ASP A 46 -15.15 -3.14 9.17
CA ASP A 46 -15.94 -3.28 10.39
C ASP A 46 -15.23 -4.19 11.40
N LYS A 47 -14.70 -5.33 10.94
CA LYS A 47 -13.92 -6.24 11.81
C LYS A 47 -12.67 -5.58 12.40
N LEU A 48 -11.91 -4.82 11.60
CA LEU A 48 -10.73 -4.10 12.09
C LEU A 48 -11.12 -3.07 13.17
N LYS A 49 -12.25 -2.39 12.98
CA LYS A 49 -12.78 -1.40 13.92
C LYS A 49 -13.29 -2.04 15.21
N GLU A 50 -14.00 -3.16 15.12
CA GLU A 50 -14.48 -3.93 16.28
C GLU A 50 -13.33 -4.43 17.16
N LYS A 51 -12.18 -4.76 16.54
CA LYS A 51 -10.96 -5.20 17.22
C LYS A 51 -10.08 -4.06 17.75
N ASP A 52 -10.54 -2.81 17.61
CA ASP A 52 -9.79 -1.60 17.96
C ASP A 52 -8.39 -1.51 17.32
N VAL A 53 -8.25 -1.99 16.07
CA VAL A 53 -6.96 -1.94 15.36
C VAL A 53 -6.63 -0.49 14.99
N ARG A 54 -5.45 -0.03 15.41
CA ARG A 54 -4.98 1.36 15.18
C ARG A 54 -3.85 1.48 14.16
N ILE A 55 -3.09 0.40 13.92
CA ILE A 55 -1.99 0.37 12.96
C ILE A 55 -2.35 -0.66 11.89
N ILE A 56 -2.45 -0.22 10.63
CA ILE A 56 -2.86 -1.07 9.51
C ILE A 56 -1.71 -1.15 8.50
N LEU A 57 -1.28 -2.38 8.21
CA LEU A 57 -0.32 -2.70 7.15
C LEU A 57 -1.11 -3.16 5.92
N GLY A 58 -1.11 -2.34 4.87
CA GLY A 58 -1.89 -2.57 3.65
C GLY A 58 -1.01 -2.99 2.47
N ASN A 59 -1.30 -4.16 1.89
CA ASN A 59 -0.71 -4.60 0.63
C ASN A 59 -1.80 -4.78 -0.42
N PHE A 60 -1.97 -3.78 -1.29
CA PHE A 60 -2.97 -3.76 -2.34
C PHE A 60 -2.44 -2.96 -3.55
N ASN A 61 -3.18 -2.97 -4.66
CA ASN A 61 -2.85 -2.14 -5.82
C ASN A 61 -3.61 -0.80 -5.75
N GLU A 62 -3.29 0.13 -6.65
CA GLU A 62 -3.94 1.46 -6.72
C GLU A 62 -5.47 1.39 -6.76
N SER A 63 -6.04 0.51 -7.58
CA SER A 63 -7.50 0.38 -7.70
C SER A 63 -8.14 -0.04 -6.38
N TRP A 64 -7.53 -0.99 -5.66
CA TRP A 64 -8.01 -1.41 -4.34
C TRP A 64 -7.72 -0.38 -3.26
N ALA A 65 -6.59 0.32 -3.34
CA ALA A 65 -6.24 1.42 -2.42
C ALA A 65 -7.37 2.44 -2.36
N ARG A 66 -7.84 2.88 -3.53
CA ARG A 66 -8.94 3.85 -3.62
C ARG A 66 -10.23 3.36 -2.98
N ARG A 67 -10.60 2.10 -3.20
CA ARG A 67 -11.79 1.49 -2.58
C ARG A 67 -11.65 1.39 -1.06
N ILE A 68 -10.48 0.99 -0.59
CA ILE A 68 -10.19 0.82 0.85
C ILE A 68 -10.20 2.18 1.55
N PHE A 69 -9.51 3.18 1.02
CA PHE A 69 -9.49 4.52 1.63
C PHE A 69 -10.83 5.25 1.51
N CYS A 70 -11.63 4.99 0.46
CA CYS A 70 -13.02 5.44 0.39
C CYS A 70 -13.86 4.88 1.55
N GLU A 71 -13.77 3.57 1.82
CA GLU A 71 -14.49 2.96 2.94
C GLU A 71 -13.87 3.36 4.29
N ALA A 72 -12.57 3.63 4.37
CA ALA A 72 -11.91 4.16 5.56
C ALA A 72 -12.44 5.55 5.92
N HIS A 73 -12.62 6.43 4.94
CA HIS A 73 -13.27 7.72 5.12
C HIS A 73 -14.68 7.54 5.70
N ARG A 74 -15.50 6.72 5.06
CA ARG A 74 -16.89 6.44 5.50
C ARG A 74 -16.99 5.82 6.89
N SER A 75 -16.02 4.99 7.24
CA SER A 75 -15.98 4.28 8.52
C SER A 75 -15.28 5.09 9.63
N GLY A 76 -14.72 6.26 9.30
CA GLY A 76 -13.96 7.10 10.23
C GLY A 76 -12.63 6.48 10.66
N MET A 77 -12.03 5.63 9.83
CA MET A 77 -10.76 4.94 10.07
C MET A 77 -9.56 5.72 9.50
N PHE A 78 -9.50 7.02 9.79
CA PHE A 78 -8.43 7.92 9.35
C PHE A 78 -8.12 8.97 10.43
N GLY A 79 -7.08 9.77 10.21
CA GLY A 79 -6.64 10.82 11.12
C GLY A 79 -5.88 10.28 12.34
N ARG A 80 -5.73 11.12 13.38
CA ARG A 80 -4.81 10.91 14.51
C ARG A 80 -4.95 9.60 15.30
N LYS A 81 -6.04 8.86 15.13
CA LYS A 81 -6.29 7.59 15.82
C LYS A 81 -5.87 6.36 14.99
N TYR A 82 -5.56 6.52 13.70
CA TYR A 82 -5.27 5.41 12.80
C TYR A 82 -4.02 5.71 11.98
N GLN A 83 -3.06 4.78 11.98
CA GLN A 83 -1.87 4.84 11.15
C GLN A 83 -1.96 3.80 10.04
N TRP A 84 -1.89 4.27 8.80
CA TRP A 84 -1.81 3.41 7.62
C TRP A 84 -0.37 3.35 7.13
N LEU A 85 0.11 2.14 6.83
CA LEU A 85 1.37 1.89 6.15
C LEU A 85 1.06 1.05 4.91
N ILE A 86 1.36 1.58 3.74
CA ILE A 86 1.04 0.93 2.46
C ILE A 86 2.22 0.99 1.49
N MET A 87 2.11 0.23 0.40
CA MET A 87 3.05 0.31 -0.72
C MET A 87 2.95 1.67 -1.42
N GLY A 88 4.12 2.28 -1.69
CA GLY A 88 4.28 3.58 -2.35
C GLY A 88 4.57 3.51 -3.85
N THR A 89 4.63 2.31 -4.44
CA THR A 89 4.94 2.06 -5.86
C THR A 89 3.80 2.47 -6.82
N TYR A 90 3.00 3.46 -6.44
CA TYR A 90 1.84 3.92 -7.19
C TYR A 90 2.22 5.08 -8.10
N THR A 91 1.43 5.28 -9.15
CA THR A 91 1.54 6.44 -10.04
C THR A 91 1.36 7.75 -9.28
N GLU A 92 2.01 8.81 -9.75
CA GLU A 92 1.81 10.15 -9.19
C GLU A 92 0.31 10.52 -9.23
N ASP A 93 -0.17 11.12 -8.14
CA ASP A 93 -1.56 11.55 -7.99
C ASP A 93 -2.61 10.47 -8.27
N TRP A 94 -2.30 9.19 -8.01
CA TRP A 94 -3.21 8.05 -8.20
C TRP A 94 -4.59 8.23 -7.52
N TRP A 95 -4.65 9.03 -6.44
CA TRP A 95 -5.90 9.35 -5.73
C TRP A 95 -6.77 10.38 -6.46
N LEU A 96 -6.21 11.18 -7.39
CA LEU A 96 -6.94 12.17 -8.17
C LEU A 96 -7.56 11.62 -9.45
N GLN A 97 -7.08 10.48 -9.95
CA GLN A 97 -7.66 9.86 -11.15
C GLN A 97 -9.16 9.59 -10.89
N GLU A 98 -10.09 9.81 -11.81
CA GLU A 98 -11.53 9.64 -11.50
C GLU A 98 -12.13 8.33 -12.01
N GLU A 99 -11.37 7.50 -12.73
CA GLU A 99 -11.99 6.40 -13.46
C GLU A 99 -12.48 5.24 -12.56
N GLY A 100 -13.82 5.14 -12.45
CA GLY A 100 -14.59 3.90 -12.42
C GLY A 100 -14.60 3.03 -11.16
N VAL A 101 -13.99 3.47 -10.05
CA VAL A 101 -13.61 2.52 -8.98
C VAL A 101 -14.21 2.80 -7.60
N ALA A 102 -14.55 4.05 -7.24
CA ALA A 102 -15.11 4.38 -5.91
C ALA A 102 -16.03 5.61 -5.97
N SER A 103 -17.11 5.58 -5.18
CA SER A 103 -18.10 6.68 -5.04
C SER A 103 -17.66 7.77 -4.05
N CYS A 104 -16.35 7.94 -3.84
CA CYS A 104 -15.78 9.03 -3.04
C CYS A 104 -15.29 10.15 -3.95
N THR A 105 -15.40 11.38 -3.46
CA THR A 105 -14.75 12.54 -4.06
C THR A 105 -13.24 12.52 -3.79
N CYS A 106 -12.46 13.22 -4.62
CA CYS A 106 -11.01 13.37 -4.44
C CYS A 106 -10.67 13.99 -3.06
N LEU A 107 -11.53 14.88 -2.53
CA LEU A 107 -11.34 15.50 -1.22
C LEU A 107 -11.49 14.49 -0.07
N GLU A 108 -12.53 13.64 -0.12
CA GLU A 108 -12.73 12.58 0.88
C GLU A 108 -11.55 11.60 0.89
N LEU A 109 -11.06 11.26 -0.31
CA LEU A 109 -9.93 10.35 -0.44
C LEU A 109 -8.62 10.97 0.07
N ALA A 110 -8.35 12.23 -0.28
CA ALA A 110 -7.20 12.97 0.23
C ALA A 110 -7.23 13.10 1.76
N THR A 111 -8.42 13.35 2.32
CA THR A 111 -8.61 13.42 3.78
C THR A 111 -8.32 12.08 4.45
N ALA A 112 -8.71 10.96 3.84
CA ALA A 112 -8.42 9.62 4.37
C ALA A 112 -6.95 9.21 4.25
N LEU A 113 -6.25 9.76 3.25
CA LEU A 113 -4.82 9.52 3.01
C LEU A 113 -3.91 10.41 3.87
N GLU A 114 -4.44 11.46 4.48
CA GLU A 114 -3.66 12.37 5.32
C GLU A 114 -2.96 11.61 6.46
N GLY A 115 -1.63 11.71 6.51
CA GLY A 115 -0.79 11.02 7.49
C GLY A 115 -0.49 9.54 7.18
N CYS A 116 -0.88 9.03 6.01
CA CYS A 116 -0.49 7.70 5.56
C CYS A 116 1.02 7.63 5.28
N ILE A 117 1.68 6.56 5.70
CA ILE A 117 3.08 6.28 5.40
C ILE A 117 3.14 5.38 4.17
N LEU A 118 3.79 5.88 3.12
CA LEU A 118 4.07 5.12 1.90
C LEU A 118 5.47 4.53 1.99
N THR A 119 5.59 3.24 1.68
CA THR A 119 6.86 2.51 1.65
C THR A 119 7.23 2.18 0.22
N ASP A 120 8.38 2.66 -0.23
CA ASP A 120 8.84 2.46 -1.60
C ASP A 120 10.33 2.07 -1.63
N LEU A 121 10.73 1.45 -2.73
CA LEU A 121 12.12 1.16 -3.03
C LEU A 121 12.74 2.37 -3.71
N LEU A 122 13.86 2.84 -3.18
CA LEU A 122 14.65 3.88 -3.82
C LEU A 122 15.25 3.31 -5.13
N PRO A 123 14.84 3.79 -6.32
CA PRO A 123 15.26 3.19 -7.58
C PRO A 123 16.72 3.49 -7.93
N LEU A 124 17.25 4.62 -7.48
CA LEU A 124 18.63 5.05 -7.70
C LEU A 124 19.24 5.56 -6.40
N SER A 125 20.49 5.18 -6.15
CA SER A 125 21.20 5.64 -4.96
C SER A 125 21.35 7.17 -4.96
N THR A 126 21.15 7.78 -3.79
CA THR A 126 21.36 9.21 -3.56
C THR A 126 22.79 9.57 -3.20
N ASN A 127 23.68 8.57 -3.05
CA ASN A 127 25.09 8.82 -2.81
C ASN A 127 25.78 9.41 -4.06
N GLY A 128 26.78 10.26 -3.83
CA GLY A 128 27.62 10.84 -4.88
C GLY A 128 28.83 9.97 -5.22
N GLU A 129 28.82 8.70 -4.82
CA GLU A 129 29.98 7.82 -5.00
C GLU A 129 30.08 7.32 -6.44
N ILE A 130 31.31 7.24 -6.93
CA ILE A 130 31.59 6.68 -8.25
C ILE A 130 31.35 5.17 -8.17
N THR A 131 30.43 4.69 -9.00
CA THR A 131 30.12 3.26 -9.10
C THR A 131 31.22 2.52 -9.88
N VAL A 132 31.13 1.18 -9.92
CA VAL A 132 32.11 0.34 -10.65
C VAL A 132 32.22 0.65 -12.15
N SER A 133 31.21 1.29 -12.75
CA SER A 133 31.25 1.74 -14.14
C SER A 133 31.90 3.11 -14.34
N GLY A 134 32.43 3.73 -13.28
CA GLY A 134 33.12 5.02 -13.34
C GLY A 134 32.17 6.23 -13.38
N ILE A 135 30.87 6.03 -13.18
CA ILE A 135 29.85 7.09 -13.18
C ILE A 135 29.11 7.14 -11.83
N VAL A 136 28.49 8.28 -11.54
CA VAL A 136 27.61 8.49 -10.37
C VAL A 136 26.14 8.30 -10.75
N SER A 137 25.28 7.94 -9.80
CA SER A 137 23.84 7.70 -10.01
C SER A 137 23.14 8.88 -10.69
N HIS A 138 23.54 10.11 -10.35
CA HIS A 138 22.99 11.34 -10.94
C HIS A 138 23.23 11.41 -12.45
N SER A 139 24.38 10.96 -12.94
CA SER A 139 24.70 10.98 -14.38
C SER A 139 23.83 10.01 -15.19
N VAL A 140 23.38 8.91 -14.57
CA VAL A 140 22.44 7.95 -15.19
C VAL A 140 21.07 8.59 -15.37
N TYR A 141 20.61 9.33 -14.35
CA TYR A 141 19.32 10.03 -14.39
C TYR A 141 19.23 11.01 -15.57
N TYR A 142 20.26 11.86 -15.75
CA TYR A 142 20.30 12.86 -16.84
C TYR A 142 20.52 12.29 -18.24
N SER A 143 21.03 11.06 -18.36
CA SER A 143 21.21 10.41 -19.67
C SER A 143 19.95 9.68 -20.15
N SER A 144 18.94 9.55 -19.29
CA SER A 144 17.71 8.80 -19.53
C SER A 144 16.48 9.70 -19.75
N VAL A 145 16.67 11.03 -19.67
CA VAL A 145 15.66 12.07 -19.94
C VAL A 145 15.96 12.80 -21.24
#